data_AF-A0A9P3G7V0-F1
#
_entry.id   AF-A0A9P3G7V0-F1
#
_cell.length_a   1.000
_cell.length_b   1.000
_cell.length_c   1.000
_cell.angle_alpha   90.00
_cell.angle_beta   90.00
_cell.angle_gamma   90.00
#
_symmetry.space_group_name_H-M   'P 1'
#
loop_
_entity.id
_entity.type
_entity.pdbx_description
1 polymer ?
#
loop_
_entity_poly.entity_id
_entity_poly.type
_entity_poly.pdbx_seq_one_letter_code
_entity_poly.pdbx_strand_id
1 'polypeptide(L)'
;MCASRGETNRLGGARGSRRSTSDTVWSTRPFLVRPPAARRQYPARRDDISARSHVGGHVLRALLGVSENVKELTIPSTACGFCGRPGCVLSLSTTALPPSTHPEVSSSCPRAHHFVLGKAKRSSARMPSTNVPIRCLLCPQTAGAFHWKFSIFHHIRVAHPLFWDSSKGSISSTVPQIFADTLAITSEELGRIAADAPLTYPGPVI
;
A
#
# COMPACT_ATOMS: atom_id res chain seq x y z
N MET A 1 -7.58 33.77 21.00
CA MET A 1 -8.86 33.84 21.73
C MET A 1 -9.97 33.66 20.70
N CYS A 2 -10.50 32.45 20.54
CA CYS A 2 -11.67 32.21 19.69
C CYS A 2 -12.77 31.57 20.53
N ALA A 3 -13.94 32.16 20.44
CA ALA A 3 -15.08 31.98 21.32
C ALA A 3 -15.88 30.70 21.04
N SER A 4 -16.62 30.33 22.06
CA SER A 4 -17.34 29.08 22.28
C SER A 4 -18.79 29.09 21.77
N ARG A 5 -19.36 27.87 21.77
CA ARG A 5 -20.77 27.47 22.00
C ARG A 5 -21.72 27.32 20.81
N GLY A 6 -22.44 26.19 20.86
CA GLY A 6 -23.61 25.88 20.03
C GLY A 6 -24.13 24.45 20.22
N GLU A 7 -24.44 24.05 21.46
CA GLU A 7 -25.28 22.88 21.77
C GLU A 7 -26.75 23.18 21.45
N THR A 8 -27.46 22.25 20.79
CA THR A 8 -28.87 21.97 21.11
C THR A 8 -29.27 20.53 20.76
N ASN A 9 -29.80 19.86 21.77
CA ASN A 9 -30.58 18.62 21.78
C ASN A 9 -31.70 18.54 20.73
N ARG A 10 -32.06 17.31 20.33
CA ARG A 10 -33.47 16.87 20.22
C ARG A 10 -33.61 15.35 20.34
N LEU A 11 -34.21 14.96 21.46
CA LEU A 11 -34.86 13.67 21.71
C LEU A 11 -36.24 13.64 21.03
N GLY A 12 -36.69 12.46 20.64
CA GLY A 12 -38.12 12.15 20.55
C GLY A 12 -38.55 11.36 19.31
N GLY A 13 -39.22 10.23 19.52
CA GLY A 13 -40.00 9.58 18.47
C GLY A 13 -40.22 8.09 18.68
N ALA A 14 -41.26 7.75 19.43
CA ALA A 14 -41.67 6.39 19.75
C ALA A 14 -42.72 5.82 18.78
N ARG A 15 -42.92 4.49 18.86
CA ARG A 15 -44.11 3.67 18.52
C ARG A 15 -44.31 3.22 17.07
N GLY A 16 -44.08 1.91 16.87
CA GLY A 16 -45.16 0.94 16.68
C GLY A 16 -45.65 0.70 15.25
N SER A 17 -45.55 -0.55 14.78
CA SER A 17 -46.66 -1.21 14.07
C SER A 17 -46.43 -2.72 13.96
N ARG A 18 -47.42 -3.49 14.42
CA ARG A 18 -47.61 -4.91 14.13
C ARG A 18 -47.93 -5.10 12.64
N ARG A 19 -47.49 -6.22 12.05
CA ARG A 19 -48.13 -7.00 10.96
C ARG A 19 -47.19 -8.19 10.69
N SER A 20 -47.64 -9.41 10.93
CA SER A 20 -48.39 -10.27 10.00
C SER A 20 -47.47 -11.42 9.57
N THR A 21 -47.52 -12.50 10.33
CA THR A 21 -46.93 -13.79 10.03
C THR A 21 -47.58 -14.34 8.76
N SER A 22 -46.80 -14.43 7.68
CA SER A 22 -47.13 -15.25 6.52
C SER A 22 -46.05 -16.31 6.38
N ASP A 23 -46.43 -17.53 6.74
CA ASP A 23 -45.62 -18.74 6.61
C ASP A 23 -45.28 -18.95 5.13
N THR A 24 -44.06 -18.60 4.77
CA THR A 24 -43.47 -19.01 3.50
C THR A 24 -42.57 -20.20 3.79
N VAL A 25 -42.98 -21.38 3.32
CA VAL A 25 -42.17 -22.59 3.34
C VAL A 25 -41.00 -22.40 2.36
N TRP A 26 -39.85 -21.98 2.88
CA TRP A 26 -38.61 -21.91 2.11
C TRP A 26 -38.06 -23.32 1.93
N SER A 27 -38.17 -23.81 0.70
CA SER A 27 -37.49 -25.03 0.24
C SER A 27 -35.98 -24.86 0.47
N THR A 28 -35.45 -25.59 1.45
CA THR A 28 -34.02 -25.72 1.76
C THR A 28 -33.32 -26.47 0.64
N ARG A 29 -33.04 -25.76 -0.46
CA ARG A 29 -32.02 -26.21 -1.41
C ARG A 29 -30.66 -26.02 -0.73
N PRO A 30 -29.82 -27.06 -0.64
CA PRO A 30 -28.48 -26.93 -0.08
C PRO A 30 -27.71 -25.91 -0.91
N PHE A 31 -27.27 -24.83 -0.26
CA PHE A 31 -26.29 -23.91 -0.84
C PHE A 31 -25.01 -24.69 -1.08
N LEU A 32 -24.81 -25.15 -2.32
CA LEU A 32 -23.51 -25.59 -2.80
C LEU A 32 -22.60 -24.37 -2.75
N VAL A 33 -21.84 -24.26 -1.66
CA VAL A 33 -20.73 -23.30 -1.54
C VAL A 33 -19.79 -23.62 -2.68
N ARG A 34 -19.82 -22.77 -3.72
CA ARG A 34 -18.86 -22.88 -4.82
C ARG A 34 -17.47 -22.75 -4.22
N PRO A 35 -16.57 -23.72 -4.41
CA PRO A 35 -15.19 -23.57 -3.97
C PRO A 35 -14.61 -22.31 -4.61
N PRO A 36 -13.80 -21.52 -3.88
CA PRO A 36 -13.16 -20.34 -4.43
C PRO A 36 -12.42 -20.75 -5.70
N ALA A 37 -12.73 -20.06 -6.80
CA ALA A 37 -12.17 -20.38 -8.12
C ALA A 37 -10.66 -20.51 -7.99
N ALA A 38 -10.14 -21.70 -8.31
CA ALA A 38 -8.72 -21.99 -8.25
C ALA A 38 -7.98 -20.92 -9.06
N ARG A 39 -7.18 -20.11 -8.35
CA ARG A 39 -6.44 -18.98 -8.91
C ARG A 39 -5.51 -19.57 -9.98
N ARG A 40 -5.79 -19.31 -11.27
CA ARG A 40 -4.93 -19.77 -12.37
C ARG A 40 -3.52 -19.24 -12.13
N GLN A 41 -2.62 -20.13 -11.74
CA GLN A 41 -1.19 -19.87 -11.75
C GLN A 41 -0.74 -19.94 -13.21
N TYR A 42 -0.47 -18.78 -13.81
CA TYR A 42 0.17 -18.74 -15.11
C TYR A 42 1.64 -19.20 -14.96
N PRO A 43 2.15 -20.06 -15.85
CA PRO A 43 3.55 -20.47 -15.79
C PRO A 43 4.45 -19.25 -16.01
N ALA A 44 5.38 -19.02 -15.09
CA ALA A 44 6.32 -17.90 -15.13
C ALA A 44 7.23 -18.03 -16.36
N ARG A 45 7.27 -17.00 -17.22
CA ARG A 45 8.29 -16.92 -18.28
C ARG A 45 9.63 -16.57 -17.64
N ARG A 46 10.71 -17.15 -18.17
CA ARG A 46 12.09 -17.01 -17.62
C ARG A 46 12.63 -15.56 -17.60
N ASP A 47 11.97 -14.63 -18.28
CA ASP A 47 12.33 -13.21 -18.32
C ASP A 47 11.38 -12.31 -17.49
N ASP A 48 10.48 -12.91 -16.70
CA ASP A 48 9.63 -12.18 -15.75
C ASP A 48 10.48 -11.68 -14.58
N ILE A 49 11.23 -10.59 -14.80
CA ILE A 49 11.54 -9.64 -13.73
C ILE A 49 10.22 -9.47 -12.99
N SER A 50 10.17 -9.86 -11.71
CA SER A 50 8.90 -9.90 -10.99
C SER A 50 8.24 -8.54 -11.16
N ALA A 51 7.03 -8.53 -11.73
CA ALA A 51 6.38 -7.32 -12.23
C ALA A 51 6.39 -6.18 -11.20
N ARG A 52 6.41 -6.55 -9.91
CA ARG A 52 6.60 -5.67 -8.77
C ARG A 52 7.88 -4.85 -8.81
N SER A 53 9.03 -5.46 -9.09
CA SER A 53 10.30 -4.73 -9.18
C SER A 53 10.35 -3.83 -10.41
N HIS A 54 9.79 -4.29 -11.53
CA HIS A 54 9.72 -3.49 -12.75
C HIS A 54 8.83 -2.25 -12.54
N VAL A 55 7.60 -2.45 -12.07
CA VAL A 55 6.67 -1.36 -11.73
C VAL A 55 7.23 -0.49 -10.60
N GLY A 56 7.87 -1.07 -9.59
CA GLY A 56 8.55 -0.32 -8.53
C GLY A 56 9.61 0.63 -9.06
N GLY A 57 10.33 0.24 -10.12
CA GLY A 57 11.25 1.11 -10.85
C GLY A 57 10.54 2.34 -11.43
N HIS A 58 9.44 2.14 -12.15
CA HIS A 58 8.62 3.23 -12.70
C HIS A 58 8.05 4.15 -11.61
N VAL A 59 7.59 3.60 -10.49
CA VAL A 59 7.09 4.40 -9.36
C VAL A 59 8.21 5.26 -8.77
N LEU A 60 9.43 4.71 -8.61
CA LEU A 60 10.57 5.49 -8.11
C LEU A 60 11.00 6.57 -9.10
N ARG A 61 11.12 6.24 -10.39
CA ARG A 61 11.48 7.21 -11.43
C ARG A 61 10.48 8.36 -11.50
N ALA A 62 9.18 8.05 -11.49
CA ALA A 62 8.12 9.05 -11.42
C ALA A 62 8.16 9.88 -10.13
N LEU A 63 8.47 9.27 -8.97
CA LEU A 63 8.66 9.99 -7.71
C LEU A 63 9.80 11.02 -7.79
N LEU A 64 10.86 10.68 -8.53
CA LEU A 64 12.05 11.50 -8.67
C LEU A 64 11.98 12.46 -9.87
N GLY A 65 10.82 12.59 -10.52
CA GLY A 65 10.63 13.52 -11.63
C GLY A 65 11.29 13.07 -12.94
N VAL A 66 11.67 11.79 -13.05
CA VAL A 66 12.22 11.25 -14.28
C VAL A 66 11.11 11.00 -15.29
N SER A 67 11.24 11.60 -16.47
CA SER A 67 10.31 11.36 -17.57
C SER A 67 10.58 10.00 -18.22
N GLU A 68 9.54 9.20 -18.40
CA GLU A 68 9.62 7.89 -19.03
C GLU A 68 8.61 7.77 -20.17
N ASN A 69 8.99 7.05 -21.22
CA ASN A 69 8.08 6.71 -22.31
C ASN A 69 7.22 5.49 -21.94
N VAL A 70 6.28 5.72 -21.02
CA VAL A 70 5.30 4.72 -20.58
C VAL A 70 3.92 5.03 -21.18
N LYS A 71 3.14 3.99 -21.47
CA LYS A 71 1.77 4.16 -22.02
C LYS A 71 0.84 4.90 -21.06
N GLU A 72 1.07 4.75 -19.76
CA GLU A 72 0.25 5.35 -18.71
C GLU A 72 1.17 5.99 -17.67
N LEU A 73 0.89 7.25 -17.35
CA LEU A 73 1.65 7.97 -16.34
C LEU A 73 1.42 7.36 -14.96
N THR A 74 2.50 7.08 -14.25
CA THR A 74 2.45 6.60 -12.88
C THR A 74 2.31 7.79 -11.94
N ILE A 75 1.29 7.78 -11.06
CA ILE A 75 1.10 8.80 -10.03
C ILE A 75 1.69 8.27 -8.71
N PRO A 76 2.89 8.71 -8.29
CA PRO A 76 3.62 8.07 -7.19
C PRO A 76 2.84 8.03 -5.87
N SER A 77 2.00 9.03 -5.61
CA SER A 77 1.20 9.15 -4.38
C SER A 77 0.23 8.00 -4.14
N THR A 78 -0.22 7.33 -5.20
CA THR A 78 -1.28 6.31 -5.13
C THR A 78 -0.97 5.06 -5.94
N ALA A 79 0.20 5.00 -6.57
CA ALA A 79 0.58 3.91 -7.45
C ALA A 79 0.61 2.55 -6.74
N CYS A 80 -0.03 1.56 -7.35
CA CYS A 80 0.12 0.18 -6.93
C CYS A 80 1.49 -0.37 -7.36
N GLY A 81 2.24 -0.97 -6.44
CA GLY A 81 3.50 -1.65 -6.76
C GLY A 81 3.38 -2.84 -7.70
N PHE A 82 2.18 -3.36 -8.00
CA PHE A 82 1.98 -4.43 -8.99
C PHE A 82 1.64 -3.94 -10.40
N CYS A 83 0.96 -2.80 -10.54
CA CYS A 83 0.45 -2.34 -11.84
C CYS A 83 0.66 -0.86 -12.14
N GLY A 84 1.20 -0.07 -11.21
CA GLY A 84 1.43 1.37 -11.35
C GLY A 84 0.18 2.24 -11.20
N ARG A 85 -1.01 1.64 -11.21
CA ARG A 85 -2.30 2.34 -11.19
C ARG A 85 -2.81 2.61 -9.76
N PRO A 86 -3.63 3.66 -9.56
CA PRO A 86 -4.31 3.92 -8.29
C PRO A 86 -5.43 2.90 -8.00
N GLY A 87 -5.97 2.96 -6.78
CA GLY A 87 -7.20 2.24 -6.38
C GLY A 87 -7.00 0.78 -5.94
N CYS A 88 -5.77 0.26 -5.94
CA CYS A 88 -5.49 -1.07 -5.40
C CYS A 88 -5.37 -1.01 -3.87
N VAL A 89 -6.11 -1.89 -3.19
CA VAL A 89 -6.06 -2.03 -1.73
C VAL A 89 -4.99 -3.06 -1.37
N LEU A 90 -4.28 -2.80 -0.27
CA LEU A 90 -3.29 -3.69 0.32
C LEU A 90 -3.77 -4.18 1.68
N SER A 91 -3.54 -5.46 1.95
CA SER A 91 -3.70 -6.05 3.27
C SER A 91 -2.52 -6.97 3.56
N LEU A 92 -2.01 -6.95 4.79
CA LEU A 92 -1.07 -7.96 5.25
C LEU A 92 -1.78 -8.85 6.25
N SER A 93 -1.77 -10.14 5.96
CA SER A 93 -2.33 -11.15 6.82
C SER A 93 -1.21 -11.90 7.53
N THR A 94 -1.24 -11.91 8.85
CA THR A 94 -0.34 -12.71 9.71
C THR A 94 -0.94 -14.08 10.04
N THR A 95 -1.97 -14.51 9.31
CA THR A 95 -2.92 -15.55 9.70
C THR A 95 -2.51 -17.00 9.47
N ALA A 96 -1.31 -17.29 8.95
CA ALA A 96 -0.92 -18.69 8.84
C ALA A 96 -0.57 -19.21 10.23
N LEU A 97 -1.35 -20.17 10.74
CA LEU A 97 -0.97 -21.08 11.82
C LEU A 97 -0.51 -22.41 11.17
N PRO A 98 0.66 -22.96 11.52
CA PRO A 98 1.66 -22.39 12.44
C PRO A 98 2.20 -21.06 11.89
N PRO A 99 2.61 -20.11 12.77
CA PRO A 99 3.05 -18.78 12.36
C PRO A 99 4.01 -18.89 11.19
N SER A 100 3.52 -18.62 9.97
CA SER A 100 4.44 -18.52 8.85
C SER A 100 5.38 -17.41 9.22
N THR A 101 6.67 -17.67 9.17
CA THR A 101 7.71 -16.72 9.59
C THR A 101 7.68 -15.42 8.76
N HIS A 102 6.83 -15.37 7.74
CA HIS A 102 6.66 -14.27 6.82
C HIS A 102 5.18 -13.88 6.71
N PRO A 103 4.85 -12.58 6.87
CA PRO A 103 3.50 -12.08 6.62
C PRO A 103 3.18 -12.22 5.13
N GLU A 104 1.95 -12.63 4.83
CA GLU A 104 1.46 -12.72 3.46
C GLU A 104 0.89 -11.35 3.02
N VAL A 105 1.31 -10.90 1.84
CA VAL A 105 0.79 -9.69 1.21
C VAL A 105 -0.38 -10.07 0.32
N SER A 106 -1.56 -9.55 0.62
CA SER A 106 -2.73 -9.62 -0.24
C SER A 106 -3.02 -8.25 -0.86
N SER A 107 -3.52 -8.26 -2.11
CA SER A 107 -3.91 -7.05 -2.80
C SER A 107 -5.12 -7.31 -3.70
N SER A 108 -6.00 -6.30 -3.82
CA SER A 108 -7.10 -6.31 -4.78
C SER A 108 -6.66 -6.10 -6.23
N CYS A 109 -5.36 -5.87 -6.48
CA CYS A 109 -4.84 -5.67 -7.83
C CYS A 109 -4.99 -6.94 -8.70
N PRO A 110 -5.56 -6.84 -9.92
CA PRO A 110 -5.65 -7.97 -10.84
C PRO A 110 -4.30 -8.56 -11.25
N ARG A 111 -3.22 -7.77 -11.15
CA ARG A 111 -1.84 -8.19 -11.42
C ARG A 111 -1.09 -8.65 -10.16
N ALA A 112 -1.77 -8.83 -9.03
CA ALA A 112 -1.12 -9.24 -7.78
C ALA A 112 -0.63 -10.70 -7.84
N HIS A 113 0.67 -10.88 -7.72
CA HIS A 113 1.34 -12.18 -7.56
C HIS A 113 1.97 -12.33 -6.18
N HIS A 114 2.17 -13.58 -5.76
CA HIS A 114 2.81 -13.89 -4.48
C HIS A 114 4.31 -13.56 -4.53
N PHE A 115 4.85 -13.04 -3.42
CA PHE A 115 6.28 -12.83 -3.25
C PHE A 115 6.66 -12.90 -1.78
N VAL A 116 7.91 -13.27 -1.50
CA VAL A 116 8.44 -13.33 -0.12
C VAL A 116 8.93 -11.94 0.29
N LEU A 117 8.23 -11.29 1.22
CA LEU A 117 8.51 -9.91 1.65
C LEU A 117 9.97 -9.69 2.05
N GLY A 118 10.56 -10.61 2.83
CA GLY A 118 11.96 -10.51 3.27
C GLY A 118 12.97 -10.52 2.12
N LYS A 119 12.71 -11.29 1.05
CA LYS A 119 13.54 -11.27 -0.17
C LYS A 119 13.34 -9.97 -0.93
N ALA A 120 12.08 -9.52 -1.02
CA ALA A 120 11.64 -8.36 -1.75
C ALA A 120 12.12 -7.01 -1.16
N LYS A 121 12.58 -6.99 0.09
CA LYS A 121 13.22 -5.85 0.77
C LYS A 121 14.69 -5.66 0.41
N ARG A 122 15.32 -6.61 -0.28
CA ARG A 122 16.73 -6.54 -0.68
C ARG A 122 16.82 -6.22 -2.17
N SER A 123 17.55 -5.16 -2.50
CA SER A 123 17.91 -4.85 -3.88
C SER A 123 18.90 -5.88 -4.41
N SER A 124 18.80 -6.21 -5.70
CA SER A 124 19.76 -7.05 -6.41
C SER A 124 19.81 -6.65 -7.88
N ALA A 125 20.82 -7.10 -8.62
CA ALA A 125 20.95 -6.81 -10.05
C ALA A 125 19.70 -7.23 -10.87
N ARG A 126 19.04 -8.35 -10.50
CA ARG A 126 17.84 -8.84 -11.20
C ARG A 126 16.53 -8.20 -10.70
N MET A 127 16.54 -7.71 -9.47
CA MET A 127 15.39 -7.16 -8.77
C MET A 127 15.83 -5.90 -8.05
N PRO A 128 16.09 -4.80 -8.80
CA PRO A 128 16.69 -3.62 -8.22
C PRO A 128 15.75 -2.95 -7.22
N SER A 129 14.42 -3.01 -7.42
CA SER A 129 13.49 -2.27 -6.59
C SER A 129 13.09 -2.99 -5.30
N THR A 130 13.21 -2.26 -4.18
CA THR A 130 12.73 -2.63 -2.85
C THR A 130 11.32 -2.13 -2.58
N ASN A 131 10.53 -1.80 -3.61
CA ASN A 131 9.14 -1.36 -3.45
C ASN A 131 8.29 -2.48 -2.84
N VAL A 132 8.05 -2.39 -1.54
CA VAL A 132 7.25 -3.34 -0.76
C VAL A 132 6.15 -2.60 -0.01
N PRO A 133 5.07 -3.29 0.37
CA PRO A 133 4.16 -2.79 1.37
C PRO A 133 4.90 -2.54 2.69
N ILE A 134 4.69 -1.37 3.24
CA ILE A 134 5.18 -0.95 4.55
C ILE A 134 4.02 -0.38 5.35
N ARG A 135 4.07 -0.59 6.66
CA ARG A 135 3.10 -0.01 7.58
C ARG A 135 3.57 1.38 7.98
N CYS A 136 2.69 2.37 7.94
CA CYS A 136 2.99 3.68 8.52
C CYS A 136 3.07 3.55 10.04
N LEU A 137 4.24 3.83 10.64
CA LEU A 137 4.42 3.79 12.11
C LEU A 137 3.97 5.09 12.80
N LEU A 138 3.61 6.13 12.03
CA LEU A 138 3.08 7.39 12.54
C LEU A 138 1.55 7.35 12.72
N CYS A 139 0.87 6.39 12.06
CA CYS A 139 -0.55 6.16 12.21
C CYS A 139 -0.87 5.36 13.49
N PRO A 140 -2.04 5.61 14.14
CA PRO A 140 -2.54 4.75 15.20
C PRO A 140 -2.66 3.29 14.74
N GLN A 141 -2.45 2.35 15.67
CA GLN A 141 -2.36 0.93 15.31
C GLN A 141 -3.63 0.35 14.68
N THR A 142 -4.79 0.86 15.08
CA THR A 142 -6.11 0.47 14.57
C THR A 142 -6.43 1.04 13.18
N ALA A 143 -5.70 2.08 12.75
CA ALA A 143 -5.91 2.79 11.48
C ALA A 143 -4.77 2.54 10.47
N GLY A 144 -3.80 1.69 10.80
CA GLY A 144 -2.56 1.53 10.05
C GLY A 144 -2.79 1.02 8.62
N ALA A 145 -2.86 1.95 7.67
CA ALA A 145 -2.84 1.63 6.26
C ALA A 145 -1.44 1.15 5.84
N PHE A 146 -1.43 0.11 5.01
CA PHE A 146 -0.22 -0.33 4.33
C PHE A 146 -0.06 0.48 3.05
N HIS A 147 1.12 1.00 2.82
CA HIS A 147 1.47 1.76 1.63
C HIS A 147 2.62 1.08 0.91
N TRP A 148 2.68 1.20 -0.41
CA TRP A 148 3.90 0.89 -1.12
C TRP A 148 5.01 1.85 -0.67
N LYS A 149 6.23 1.33 -0.48
CA LYS A 149 7.39 2.06 0.04
C LYS A 149 7.55 3.43 -0.61
N PHE A 150 7.48 3.50 -1.94
CA PHE A 150 7.68 4.77 -2.66
C PHE A 150 6.44 5.68 -2.64
N SER A 151 5.25 5.15 -2.38
CA SER A 151 4.01 5.93 -2.29
C SER A 151 3.76 6.51 -0.90
N ILE A 152 4.41 5.98 0.14
CA ILE A 152 4.15 6.43 1.53
C ILE A 152 4.52 7.89 1.77
N PHE A 153 5.48 8.45 1.03
CA PHE A 153 5.93 9.83 1.24
C PHE A 153 4.80 10.84 1.05
N HIS A 154 3.90 10.57 0.09
CA HIS A 154 2.71 11.39 -0.06
C HIS A 154 1.78 11.29 1.16
N HIS A 155 1.60 10.07 1.68
CA HIS A 155 0.82 9.87 2.90
C HIS A 155 1.44 10.61 4.09
N ILE A 156 2.76 10.52 4.29
CA ILE A 156 3.45 11.26 5.37
C ILE A 156 3.25 12.77 5.18
N ARG A 157 3.45 13.29 3.96
CA ARG A 157 3.27 14.72 3.68
C ARG A 157 1.87 15.24 4.00
N VAL A 158 0.83 14.45 3.71
CA VAL A 158 -0.57 14.88 3.85
C VAL A 158 -1.14 14.57 5.23
N ALA A 159 -0.92 13.36 5.75
CA ALA A 159 -1.50 12.90 7.02
C ALA A 159 -0.60 13.20 8.23
N HIS A 160 0.69 13.42 8.01
CA HIS A 160 1.70 13.61 9.04
C HIS A 160 2.61 14.83 8.75
N PRO A 161 2.05 16.04 8.51
CA PRO A 161 2.83 17.20 8.07
C PRO A 161 3.94 17.62 9.06
N LEU A 162 3.79 17.33 10.36
CA LEU A 162 4.83 17.56 11.38
C LEU A 162 6.09 16.72 11.18
N PHE A 163 6.01 15.66 10.37
CA PHE A 163 7.09 14.74 10.04
C PHE A 163 7.61 14.94 8.61
N TRP A 164 7.19 16.01 7.94
CA TRP A 164 7.60 16.36 6.59
C TRP A 164 8.34 17.70 6.58
N ASP A 165 9.56 17.72 6.05
CA ASP A 165 10.32 18.95 5.84
C ASP A 165 10.00 19.50 4.45
N SER A 166 9.12 20.52 4.41
CA SER A 166 8.71 21.14 3.14
C SER A 166 9.85 21.88 2.43
N SER A 167 10.86 22.33 3.17
CA SER A 167 12.02 23.02 2.57
C SER A 167 12.93 22.06 1.80
N LYS A 168 13.03 20.82 2.29
CA LYS A 168 13.85 19.76 1.67
C LYS A 168 13.05 18.85 0.75
N GLY A 169 11.73 18.86 0.85
CA GLY A 169 10.88 17.89 0.14
C GLY A 169 11.13 16.45 0.62
N SER A 170 11.46 16.28 1.90
CA SER A 170 11.87 14.99 2.48
C SER A 170 11.18 14.75 3.82
N ILE A 171 11.29 13.53 4.34
CA ILE A 171 10.91 13.25 5.72
C ILE A 171 11.80 14.05 6.70
N SER A 172 11.20 14.49 7.81
CA SER A 172 11.90 15.21 8.88
C SER A 172 12.79 14.28 9.70
N SER A 173 13.85 14.82 10.31
CA SER A 173 14.69 14.11 11.28
C SER A 173 13.96 13.73 12.57
N THR A 174 12.74 14.21 12.77
CA THR A 174 11.86 13.83 13.90
C THR A 174 11.16 12.49 13.68
N VAL A 175 11.22 11.91 12.49
CA VAL A 175 10.69 10.57 12.22
C VAL A 175 11.48 9.54 13.04
N PRO A 176 10.80 8.61 13.75
CA PRO A 176 11.49 7.55 14.48
C PRO A 176 12.46 6.78 13.58
N GLN A 177 13.70 6.60 14.02
CA GLN A 177 14.76 5.99 13.20
C GLN A 177 14.36 4.62 12.63
N ILE A 178 13.71 3.78 13.45
CA ILE A 178 13.20 2.47 13.01
C ILE A 178 12.27 2.60 11.80
N PHE A 179 11.44 3.66 11.74
CA PHE A 179 10.58 3.89 10.58
C PHE A 179 11.40 4.40 9.40
N ALA A 180 12.29 5.37 9.62
CA ALA A 180 13.18 5.91 8.58
C ALA A 180 14.01 4.80 7.89
N ASP A 181 14.53 3.83 8.66
CA ASP A 181 15.29 2.68 8.14
C ASP A 181 14.43 1.81 7.20
N THR A 182 13.13 1.68 7.44
CA THR A 182 12.23 0.95 6.52
C THR A 182 11.97 1.70 5.22
N LEU A 183 12.15 3.03 5.23
CA LEU A 183 12.02 3.91 4.07
C LEU A 183 13.33 4.05 3.29
N ALA A 184 14.47 3.75 3.92
CA ALA A 184 15.78 3.96 3.35
C ALA A 184 15.98 3.17 2.04
N ILE A 185 16.61 3.80 1.06
CA ILE A 185 17.07 3.17 -0.19
C ILE A 185 18.60 3.12 -0.19
N THR A 186 19.21 2.11 -0.79
CA THR A 186 20.67 2.12 -0.95
C THR A 186 21.06 3.04 -2.11
N SER A 187 22.23 3.67 -2.01
CA SER A 187 22.81 4.46 -3.11
C SER A 187 22.92 3.63 -4.40
N GLU A 188 23.21 2.34 -4.26
CA GLU A 188 23.30 1.38 -5.37
C GLU A 188 21.93 1.09 -6.01
N GLU A 189 20.86 0.93 -5.22
CA GLU A 189 19.50 0.78 -5.75
C GLU A 189 19.07 2.04 -6.50
N LEU A 190 19.30 3.21 -5.90
CA LEU A 190 18.95 4.50 -6.50
C LEU A 190 19.69 4.70 -7.82
N GLY A 191 21.00 4.44 -7.85
CA GLY A 191 21.81 4.54 -9.07
C GLY A 191 21.38 3.57 -10.17
N ARG A 192 20.96 2.34 -9.83
CA ARG A 192 20.47 1.38 -10.83
C ARG A 192 19.14 1.79 -11.46
N ILE A 193 18.25 2.40 -10.69
CA ILE A 193 16.88 2.68 -11.13
C ILE A 193 16.75 4.09 -11.72
N ALA A 194 17.43 5.07 -11.14
CA ALA A 194 17.22 6.48 -11.44
C ALA A 194 18.50 7.31 -11.29
N ALA A 195 19.60 6.87 -11.94
CA ALA A 195 20.85 7.63 -12.01
C ALA A 195 20.68 9.04 -12.63
N ASP A 196 19.65 9.20 -13.46
CA ASP A 196 19.26 10.43 -14.18
C ASP A 196 18.20 11.26 -13.43
N ALA A 197 17.94 10.98 -12.15
CA ALA A 197 16.92 11.68 -11.37
C ALA A 197 17.22 13.16 -11.17
N PRO A 198 16.29 14.08 -11.57
CA PRO A 198 16.44 15.50 -11.26
C PRO A 198 16.10 15.85 -9.81
N LEU A 199 15.29 15.03 -9.13
CA LEU A 199 14.88 15.25 -7.74
C LEU A 199 15.61 14.29 -6.79
N THR A 200 15.81 14.76 -5.56
CA THR A 200 16.37 13.94 -4.47
C THR A 200 15.34 12.96 -3.93
N TYR A 201 15.80 11.80 -3.49
CA TYR A 201 14.92 10.84 -2.80
C TYR A 201 14.38 11.44 -1.49
N PRO A 202 13.05 11.38 -1.23
CA PRO A 202 12.47 11.98 -0.02
C PRO A 202 12.79 11.26 1.30
N GLY A 203 13.37 10.06 1.23
CA GLY A 203 13.78 9.26 2.38
C GLY A 203 15.29 9.21 2.56
N PRO A 204 15.79 8.46 3.56
CA PRO A 204 17.22 8.27 3.74
C PRO A 204 17.83 7.51 2.56
N VAL A 205 19.04 7.90 2.18
CA VAL A 205 19.89 7.13 1.25
C VAL A 205 21.07 6.60 2.06
N ILE A 206 21.26 5.29 2.05
CA ILE A 206 22.30 4.57 2.81
C ILE A 206 23.29 3.84 1.90
#